data_AF-A0AAU9UJV5-F1
#
_entry.id   AF-A0AAU9UJV5-F1
#
_cell.length_a   1.000
_cell.length_b   1.000
_cell.length_c   1.000
_cell.angle_alpha   90.00
_cell.angle_beta   90.00
_cell.angle_gamma   90.00
#
_symmetry.space_group_name_H-M   'P 1'
#
loop_
_entity.id
_entity.type
_entity.pdbx_description
1 polymer ?
#
loop_
_entity_poly.entity_id
_entity_poly.type
_entity_poly.pdbx_seq_one_letter_code
_entity_poly.pdbx_strand_id
1 'polypeptide(L)'
;MRYDKNMKAFTPNEEENDDGTVNTLKSLQIHVPKAVLTGRDAELMCTYELEGAQLYSIRWYRNMIEFYRYVPKESPATKVFPVAEIKVDVAASDRNRVVLTEVDRTLTGKYQCEVSADAPLFHTDIKSAEMVVVGKLMKIQFFNLIYFLG
;
A
#
# COMPACT_ATOMS: atom_id res chain seq x y z
N MET A 1 40.30 17.22 -41.41
CA MET A 1 39.90 15.80 -41.50
C MET A 1 41.10 14.93 -41.16
N ARG A 2 41.11 14.33 -39.97
CA ARG A 2 41.92 13.16 -39.62
C ARG A 2 41.03 12.30 -38.72
N TYR A 3 40.73 11.09 -39.18
CA TYR A 3 40.01 10.06 -38.43
C TYR A 3 41.04 9.34 -37.56
N ASP A 4 40.85 9.35 -36.24
CA ASP A 4 41.66 8.53 -35.33
C ASP A 4 41.14 7.08 -35.35
N LYS A 5 41.93 6.20 -35.98
CA LYS A 5 41.81 4.74 -35.89
C LYS A 5 42.33 4.32 -34.52
N ASN A 6 41.46 4.21 -33.52
CA ASN A 6 41.72 3.40 -32.32
C ASN A 6 40.40 2.96 -31.68
N MET A 7 39.60 2.22 -32.45
CA MET A 7 38.50 1.42 -31.93
C MET A 7 39.10 0.09 -31.45
N LYS A 8 39.31 -0.05 -30.13
CA LYS A 8 39.63 -1.35 -29.55
C LYS A 8 38.37 -2.21 -29.64
N ALA A 9 38.53 -3.40 -30.20
CA ALA A 9 37.48 -4.40 -30.29
C ALA A 9 37.00 -4.77 -28.87
N PHE A 10 35.68 -4.74 -28.68
CA PHE A 10 35.02 -5.27 -27.49
C PHE A 10 35.19 -6.79 -27.51
N THR A 11 35.96 -7.33 -26.58
CA THR A 11 36.02 -8.78 -26.32
C THR A 11 34.83 -9.16 -25.44
N PRO A 12 33.86 -9.95 -25.91
CA PRO A 12 32.79 -10.43 -25.06
C PRO A 12 33.31 -11.64 -24.29
N ASN A 13 33.77 -11.44 -23.06
CA ASN A 13 34.08 -12.50 -22.11
C ASN A 13 33.58 -12.10 -20.73
N GLU A 14 32.29 -12.32 -20.51
CA GLU A 14 31.66 -12.67 -19.24
C GLU A 14 30.20 -12.99 -19.61
N GLU A 15 29.95 -14.25 -19.98
CA GLU A 15 28.59 -14.79 -20.07
C GLU A 15 28.03 -14.83 -18.65
N GLU A 16 27.37 -13.74 -18.25
CA GLU A 16 26.39 -13.74 -17.18
C GLU A 16 25.33 -14.78 -17.56
N ASN A 17 25.18 -15.82 -16.75
CA ASN A 17 24.15 -16.85 -16.96
C ASN A 17 22.77 -16.18 -16.93
N ASP A 18 22.27 -15.80 -18.10
CA ASP A 18 20.87 -15.49 -18.35
C ASP A 18 20.08 -16.80 -18.28
N ASP A 19 19.82 -17.27 -17.06
CA ASP A 19 18.59 -18.00 -16.83
C ASP A 19 17.49 -17.01 -17.19
N GLY A 20 16.78 -17.23 -18.30
CA GLY A 20 15.80 -16.32 -18.89
C GLY A 20 14.57 -16.04 -18.01
N THR A 21 14.71 -16.05 -16.69
CA THR A 21 13.77 -15.55 -15.71
C THR A 21 13.82 -14.03 -15.70
N VAL A 22 12.87 -13.44 -16.42
CA VAL A 22 12.57 -12.01 -16.39
C VAL A 22 12.13 -11.62 -14.97
N ASN A 23 13.01 -10.92 -14.23
CA ASN A 23 12.71 -10.44 -12.88
C ASN A 23 11.61 -9.37 -12.90
N THR A 24 10.38 -9.72 -12.51
CA THR A 24 9.21 -8.81 -12.58
C THR A 24 8.27 -8.93 -11.37
N LEU A 25 7.44 -7.92 -11.15
CA LEU A 25 6.24 -8.06 -10.33
C LEU A 25 5.24 -8.96 -11.09
N LYS A 26 4.87 -10.09 -10.47
CA LYS A 26 4.02 -11.12 -11.07
C LYS A 26 2.56 -10.98 -10.65
N SER A 27 2.33 -10.72 -9.36
CA SER A 27 0.99 -10.68 -8.80
C SER A 27 0.89 -9.64 -7.69
N LEU A 28 -0.29 -9.04 -7.58
CA LEU A 28 -0.66 -8.10 -6.52
C LEU A 28 -2.08 -8.40 -6.06
N GLN A 29 -2.24 -8.56 -4.75
CA GLN A 29 -3.52 -8.75 -4.07
C GLN A 29 -3.65 -7.77 -2.91
N ILE A 30 -4.88 -7.33 -2.67
CA ILE A 30 -5.20 -6.37 -1.63
C ILE A 30 -6.35 -6.88 -0.79
N HIS A 31 -6.26 -6.70 0.53
CA HIS A 31 -7.36 -6.90 1.45
C HIS A 31 -7.71 -5.57 2.12
N VAL A 32 -8.94 -5.15 1.94
CA VAL A 32 -9.55 -4.01 2.62
C VAL A 32 -10.83 -4.52 3.26
N PRO A 33 -11.05 -4.31 4.57
CA PRO A 33 -12.27 -4.77 5.24
C PRO A 33 -13.49 -4.16 4.58
N LYS A 34 -14.47 -5.00 4.20
CA LYS A 34 -15.71 -4.51 3.56
C LYS A 34 -16.50 -3.58 4.48
N ALA A 35 -16.50 -3.87 5.78
CA ALA A 35 -17.20 -3.08 6.77
C ALA A 35 -16.41 -3.00 8.10
N VAL A 36 -16.30 -1.81 8.67
CA VAL A 36 -15.66 -1.57 9.98
C VAL A 36 -16.57 -0.70 10.83
N LEU A 37 -16.68 -0.99 12.13
CA LEU A 37 -17.44 -0.14 13.05
C LEU A 37 -16.66 1.14 13.37
N THR A 38 -17.34 2.27 13.40
CA THR A 38 -16.76 3.55 13.83
C THR A 38 -16.05 3.42 15.18
N GLY A 39 -14.84 3.99 15.28
CA GLY A 39 -13.98 3.96 16.46
C GLY A 39 -13.18 2.67 16.64
N ARG A 40 -13.23 1.73 15.68
CA ARG A 40 -12.36 0.55 15.64
C ARG A 40 -11.18 0.77 14.69
N ASP A 41 -10.20 -0.10 14.79
CA ASP A 41 -9.07 -0.07 13.86
C ASP A 41 -9.41 -0.87 12.60
N ALA A 42 -8.82 -0.48 11.47
CA ALA A 42 -8.92 -1.17 10.19
C ALA A 42 -7.54 -1.59 9.71
N GLU A 43 -7.40 -2.87 9.37
CA GLU A 43 -6.16 -3.44 8.83
C GLU A 43 -6.26 -3.55 7.30
N LEU A 44 -5.35 -2.89 6.61
CA LEU A 44 -5.22 -2.93 5.15
C LEU A 44 -4.02 -3.80 4.80
N MET A 45 -4.21 -4.84 3.97
CA MET A 45 -3.11 -5.72 3.56
C MET A 45 -2.84 -5.62 2.06
N CYS A 46 -1.56 -5.67 1.70
CA CYS A 46 -1.06 -5.66 0.34
C CYS A 46 -0.02 -6.78 0.19
N THR A 47 -0.33 -7.79 -0.63
CA THR A 47 0.51 -8.97 -0.85
C THR A 47 0.92 -9.04 -2.31
N TYR A 48 2.19 -9.31 -2.58
CA TYR A 48 2.76 -9.26 -3.92
C TYR A 48 3.89 -10.29 -4.09
N GLU A 49 4.10 -10.72 -5.34
CA GLU A 49 5.16 -11.66 -5.74
C GLU A 49 6.11 -11.00 -6.74
N LEU A 50 7.40 -10.95 -6.42
CA LEU A 50 8.40 -10.21 -7.21
C LEU A 50 9.31 -11.05 -8.10
N GLU A 51 9.09 -12.37 -8.30
CA GLU A 51 9.87 -13.23 -9.22
C GLU A 51 11.35 -12.85 -9.41
N GLY A 52 12.11 -12.66 -8.31
CA GLY A 52 13.53 -12.29 -8.35
C GLY A 52 13.85 -10.78 -8.47
N ALA A 53 12.87 -9.95 -8.81
CA ALA A 53 12.96 -8.49 -8.72
C ALA A 53 13.03 -7.98 -7.28
N GLN A 54 13.63 -6.80 -7.12
CA GLN A 54 13.65 -6.09 -5.84
C GLN A 54 12.43 -5.15 -5.73
N LEU A 55 11.96 -4.95 -4.52
CA LEU A 55 10.90 -3.97 -4.25
C LEU A 55 11.49 -2.55 -4.31
N TYR A 56 10.92 -1.69 -5.14
CA TYR A 56 11.20 -0.25 -5.11
C TYR A 56 10.34 0.44 -4.06
N SER A 57 9.01 0.29 -4.12
CA SER A 57 8.10 0.97 -3.19
C SER A 57 6.73 0.33 -3.08
N ILE A 58 6.07 0.58 -1.96
CA ILE A 58 4.65 0.29 -1.73
C ILE A 58 3.98 1.59 -1.30
N ARG A 59 2.87 1.94 -1.94
CA ARG A 59 2.11 3.15 -1.65
C ARG A 59 0.66 2.80 -1.42
N TRP A 60 0.07 3.41 -0.39
CA TRP A 60 -1.35 3.34 -0.14
C TRP A 60 -2.00 4.70 -0.39
N TYR A 61 -3.12 4.65 -1.10
CA TYR A 61 -3.92 5.80 -1.46
C TYR A 61 -5.35 5.63 -0.96
N ARG A 62 -5.94 6.74 -0.53
CA ARG A 62 -7.39 6.88 -0.33
C ARG A 62 -7.85 8.02 -1.22
N ASN A 63 -8.85 7.75 -2.06
CA ASN A 63 -9.37 8.75 -3.02
C ASN A 63 -8.26 9.44 -3.81
N MET A 64 -7.27 8.66 -4.27
CA MET A 64 -6.08 9.11 -5.02
C MET A 64 -5.07 9.97 -4.24
N ILE A 65 -5.23 10.16 -2.93
CA ILE A 65 -4.27 10.86 -2.08
C ILE A 65 -3.42 9.83 -1.33
N GLU A 66 -2.10 9.91 -1.49
CA GLU A 66 -1.12 9.06 -0.79
C GLU A 66 -1.18 9.37 0.71
N PHE A 67 -1.36 8.35 1.54
CA PHE A 67 -1.34 8.51 3.00
C PHE A 67 -0.25 7.66 3.67
N TYR A 68 0.27 6.64 3.00
CA TYR A 68 1.33 5.79 3.51
C TYR A 68 2.25 5.31 2.39
N ARG A 69 3.54 5.28 2.67
CA ARG A 69 4.57 4.75 1.78
C ARG A 69 5.63 3.97 2.52
N TYR A 70 6.05 2.87 1.92
CA TYR A 70 7.21 2.09 2.31
C TYR A 70 8.23 2.01 1.16
N VAL A 71 9.47 2.42 1.42
CA VAL A 71 10.61 2.35 0.48
C VAL A 71 11.78 1.68 1.21
N PRO A 72 12.12 0.41 0.90
CA PRO A 72 13.17 -0.32 1.62
C PRO A 72 14.54 0.37 1.66
N LYS A 73 14.85 1.16 0.63
CA LYS A 73 16.14 1.84 0.45
C LYS A 73 16.24 3.19 1.17
N GLU A 74 15.16 3.68 1.77
CA GLU A 74 15.15 4.94 2.53
C GLU A 74 15.35 4.71 4.03
N SER A 75 15.82 5.75 4.73
CA SER A 75 15.91 5.78 6.21
C SER A 75 15.25 7.07 6.73
N PRO A 76 14.07 7.00 7.38
CA PRO A 76 13.29 5.78 7.65
C PRO A 76 12.64 5.21 6.38
N ALA A 77 12.44 3.89 6.35
CA ALA A 77 11.80 3.20 5.22
C ALA A 77 10.31 3.55 5.08
N THR A 78 9.67 3.94 6.17
CA THR A 78 8.24 4.28 6.22
C THR A 78 8.04 5.80 6.28
N LYS A 79 7.10 6.30 5.47
CA LYS A 79 6.63 7.69 5.48
C LYS A 79 5.11 7.72 5.52
N VAL A 80 4.55 8.58 6.38
CA VAL A 80 3.11 8.83 6.49
C VAL A 80 2.84 10.24 6.01
N PHE A 81 1.81 10.40 5.19
CA PHE A 81 1.38 11.70 4.66
C PHE A 81 0.06 12.09 5.32
N PRO A 82 -0.09 13.36 5.72
CA PRO A 82 -1.31 13.83 6.36
C PRO A 82 -2.45 13.81 5.34
N VAL A 83 -3.43 12.95 5.59
CA VAL A 83 -4.73 12.96 4.92
C VAL A 83 -5.79 13.14 5.98
N ALA A 84 -6.77 13.98 5.68
CA ALA A 84 -7.84 14.30 6.61
C ALA A 84 -8.47 13.01 7.17
N GLU A 85 -8.58 12.98 8.50
CA GLU A 85 -9.16 11.90 9.31
C GLU A 85 -8.43 10.54 9.29
N ILE A 86 -7.37 10.38 8.47
CA ILE A 86 -6.53 9.17 8.51
C ILE A 86 -5.52 9.27 9.66
N LYS A 87 -5.55 8.28 10.54
CA LYS A 87 -4.52 8.04 11.56
C LYS A 87 -3.87 6.69 11.29
N VAL A 88 -2.57 6.68 10.98
CA VAL A 88 -1.82 5.44 10.75
C VAL A 88 -1.05 5.07 12.03
N ASP A 89 -1.20 3.84 12.50
CA ASP A 89 -0.30 3.27 13.51
C ASP A 89 0.97 2.76 12.82
N VAL A 90 2.03 3.57 12.86
CA VAL A 90 3.31 3.24 12.24
C VAL A 90 3.99 2.05 12.92
N ALA A 91 3.77 1.83 14.21
CA ALA A 91 4.39 0.72 14.95
C ALA A 91 3.75 -0.63 14.61
N ALA A 92 2.47 -0.63 14.24
CA ALA A 92 1.75 -1.82 13.77
C ALA A 92 1.77 -2.01 12.24
N SER A 93 2.34 -1.04 11.50
CA SER A 93 2.40 -1.03 10.04
C SER A 93 3.79 -1.39 9.52
N ASP A 94 3.84 -2.04 8.35
CA ASP A 94 5.05 -2.46 7.68
C ASP A 94 4.87 -2.40 6.15
N ARG A 95 5.67 -3.17 5.41
CA ARG A 95 5.62 -3.21 3.95
C ARG A 95 4.34 -3.88 3.43
N ASN A 96 3.75 -4.84 4.15
CA ASN A 96 2.60 -5.63 3.71
C ASN A 96 1.30 -5.18 4.39
N ARG A 97 1.38 -4.61 5.59
CA ARG A 97 0.22 -4.25 6.42
C ARG A 97 0.24 -2.77 6.80
N VAL A 98 -0.92 -2.10 6.69
CA VAL A 98 -1.12 -0.74 7.19
C VAL A 98 -2.33 -0.71 8.12
N VAL A 99 -2.14 -0.22 9.34
CA VAL A 99 -3.20 -0.15 10.36
C VAL A 99 -3.70 1.28 10.50
N LEU A 100 -4.99 1.47 10.23
CA LEU A 100 -5.69 2.72 10.49
C LEU A 100 -6.37 2.64 11.85
N THR A 101 -6.10 3.59 12.75
CA THR A 101 -6.68 3.58 14.09
C THR A 101 -7.94 4.42 14.20
N GLU A 102 -8.90 3.98 15.01
CA GLU A 102 -10.12 4.73 15.34
C GLU A 102 -10.88 5.26 14.10
N VAL A 103 -11.14 4.39 13.12
CA VAL A 103 -11.74 4.82 11.85
C VAL A 103 -13.12 5.43 12.05
N ASP A 104 -13.43 6.51 11.34
CA ASP A 104 -14.74 7.15 11.36
C ASP A 104 -15.47 7.02 10.02
N ARG A 105 -16.75 7.43 9.99
CA ARG A 105 -17.63 7.27 8.81
C ARG A 105 -17.09 7.96 7.56
N THR A 106 -16.37 9.08 7.72
CA THR A 106 -15.77 9.81 6.61
C THR A 106 -14.74 8.95 5.88
N LEU A 107 -14.07 8.01 6.55
CA LEU A 107 -13.09 7.09 5.98
C LEU A 107 -13.70 5.99 5.09
N THR A 108 -15.03 5.99 4.90
CA THR A 108 -15.68 5.20 3.85
C THR A 108 -15.17 5.59 2.47
N GLY A 109 -14.84 4.61 1.63
CA GLY A 109 -14.44 4.86 0.25
C GLY A 109 -13.46 3.84 -0.30
N LYS A 110 -12.82 4.23 -1.41
CA LYS A 110 -11.89 3.39 -2.17
C LYS A 110 -10.46 3.56 -1.64
N TYR A 111 -9.84 2.43 -1.37
CA TYR A 111 -8.43 2.31 -0.99
C TYR A 111 -7.67 1.60 -2.09
N GLN A 112 -6.45 2.04 -2.35
CA GLN A 112 -5.60 1.49 -3.40
C GLN A 112 -4.21 1.20 -2.85
N CYS A 113 -3.67 0.03 -3.20
CA CYS A 113 -2.27 -0.29 -3.01
C CYS A 113 -1.58 -0.29 -4.38
N GLU A 114 -0.48 0.42 -4.48
CA GLU A 114 0.45 0.41 -5.61
C GLU A 114 1.75 -0.25 -5.17
N VAL A 115 2.24 -1.20 -5.96
CA VAL A 115 3.53 -1.86 -5.75
C VAL A 115 4.38 -1.65 -6.99
N SER A 116 5.60 -1.13 -6.79
CA SER A 116 6.58 -0.94 -7.84
C SER A 116 7.81 -1.81 -7.58
N ALA A 117 8.22 -2.59 -8.58
CA ALA A 117 9.51 -3.26 -8.62
C ALA A 117 10.62 -2.27 -9.02
N ASP A 118 11.86 -2.62 -8.69
CA ASP A 118 13.05 -1.84 -9.01
C ASP A 118 13.58 -2.13 -10.43
N ALA A 119 14.73 -1.54 -10.76
CA ALA A 119 15.48 -1.84 -11.98
C ALA A 119 15.65 -3.36 -12.15
N PRO A 120 15.66 -3.87 -13.41
CA PRO A 120 15.68 -3.11 -14.67
C PRO A 120 14.31 -2.80 -15.27
N LEU A 121 13.25 -3.52 -14.88
CA LEU A 121 11.94 -3.42 -15.56
C LEU A 121 11.01 -2.36 -14.97
N PHE A 122 11.22 -1.95 -13.71
CA PHE A 122 10.40 -0.94 -13.03
C PHE A 122 8.88 -1.22 -13.09
N HIS A 123 8.50 -2.50 -13.13
CA HIS A 123 7.10 -2.90 -13.26
C HIS A 123 6.28 -2.38 -12.07
N THR A 124 5.09 -1.85 -12.34
CA THR A 124 4.17 -1.34 -11.31
C THR A 124 2.78 -1.90 -11.52
N ASP A 125 2.16 -2.44 -10.46
CA ASP A 125 0.76 -2.86 -10.46
C ASP A 125 -0.01 -2.13 -9.35
N ILE A 126 -1.32 -1.96 -9.57
CA ILE A 126 -2.22 -1.25 -8.66
C ILE A 126 -3.51 -2.08 -8.50
N LYS A 127 -3.89 -2.32 -7.24
CA LYS A 127 -5.21 -2.89 -6.91
C LYS A 127 -5.98 -1.98 -5.98
N SER A 128 -7.29 -2.13 -6.00
CA SER A 128 -8.19 -1.31 -5.20
C SER A 128 -9.34 -2.12 -4.63
N ALA A 129 -9.79 -1.72 -3.43
CA ALA A 129 -10.97 -2.26 -2.79
C ALA A 129 -11.68 -1.16 -1.98
N GLU A 130 -12.95 -1.39 -1.65
CA GLU A 130 -13.78 -0.43 -0.91
C GLU A 130 -13.95 -0.86 0.54
N MET A 131 -13.92 0.13 1.44
CA MET A 131 -14.29 -0.02 2.85
C MET A 131 -15.51 0.85 3.16
N VAL A 132 -16.47 0.29 3.89
CA VAL A 132 -17.59 1.05 4.47
C VAL A 132 -17.44 1.13 5.98
N VAL A 133 -17.41 2.34 6.53
CA VAL A 133 -17.38 2.53 7.99
C VAL A 133 -18.80 2.76 8.50
N VAL A 134 -19.28 1.81 9.29
CA VAL A 134 -20.65 1.78 9.82
C VAL A 134 -20.70 2.31 11.25
N GLY A 135 -21.68 3.15 11.54
CA GLY A 135 -21.94 3.62 12.89
C GLY A 135 -22.74 2.58 13.68
N LYS A 136 -22.54 2.53 15.00
CA LYS A 136 -23.46 1.80 15.88
C LYS A 136 -24.84 2.45 15.74
N LEU A 137 -25.86 1.67 15.42
CA LEU A 137 -27.24 2.14 15.52
C LEU A 137 -27.43 2.64 16.95
N MET A 138 -27.66 3.95 17.11
CA MET A 138 -28.17 4.48 18.37
C MET A 138 -29.51 3.79 18.60
N LYS A 139 -29.51 2.75 19.44
CA LYS A 139 -30.72 2.35 20.13
C LYS A 139 -31.10 3.56 20.96
N ILE A 140 -32.02 4.38 20.46
CA ILE A 140 -32.68 5.40 21.27
C ILE A 140 -33.11 4.66 22.54
N GLN A 141 -32.55 5.03 23.69
CA GLN A 141 -32.99 4.48 24.96
C GLN A 141 -34.41 4.98 25.24
N PHE A 142 -35.41 4.41 24.56
CA PHE A 142 -36.82 4.60 24.86
C PHE A 142 -37.21 3.99 26.23
N PHE A 143 -36.26 3.42 26.97
CA PHE A 143 -36.54 2.67 28.19
C PHE A 143 -36.62 3.49 29.48
N ASN A 144 -36.42 4.81 29.47
CA ASN A 144 -36.54 5.64 30.69
C ASN A 144 -37.53 6.81 30.58
N LEU A 145 -38.65 6.64 29.85
CA LEU A 145 -39.81 7.53 29.99
C LEU A 145 -41.04 6.88 30.64
N ILE A 146 -40.94 5.59 31.02
CA ILE A 146 -42.03 4.87 31.70
C ILE A 146 -41.86 4.83 33.23
N TYR A 147 -40.68 5.20 33.76
CA TYR A 147 -40.41 5.24 35.21
C TYR A 147 -40.74 6.58 35.88
N PHE A 148 -41.21 7.58 35.14
CA PHE A 148 -41.60 8.90 35.68
C PHE A 148 -43.13 9.12 35.76
N LEU A 149 -43.93 8.09 35.44
CA LEU A 149 -45.38 8.09 35.57
C LEU A 149 -45.85 6.85 36.36
N GLY A 150 -45.18 6.55 37.47
CA GLY A 150 -45.55 5.50 38.43
C GLY A 150 -45.53 6.05 39.84
#